data_AF-A0A0M3JGV1-F1
#
_entry.id   AF-A0A0M3JGV1-F1
#
_cell.length_a   1.000
_cell.length_b   1.000
_cell.length_c   1.000
_cell.angle_alpha   90.00
_cell.angle_beta   90.00
_cell.angle_gamma   90.00
#
_symmetry.space_group_name_H-M   'P 1'
#
loop_
_entity.id
_entity.type
_entity.pdbx_description
1 polymer ?
#
loop_
_entity_poly.entity_id
_entity_poly.type
_entity_poly.pdbx_seq_one_letter_code
_entity_poly.pdbx_strand_id
1 'polypeptide(L)'
;MNAHNLIPAFLTLKTQAPLTAGSNWTLWIKYTGFVWGVPSKGVYTNTNYFEFNNKKAWIFSTYFESGPSARSLVPCFDEPDYKARWQMTLEHPADMIALGNMPDQGFTIQADGN
;
A
#
# COMPACT_ATOMS: atom_id res chain seq x y z
N MET A 1 -5.80 10.27 17.46
CA MET A 1 -7.04 9.95 16.71
C MET A 1 -7.28 8.47 16.91
N ASN A 2 -8.43 8.08 17.46
CA ASN A 2 -8.68 6.69 17.87
C ASN A 2 -8.99 5.82 16.65
N ALA A 3 -8.43 4.61 16.61
CA ALA A 3 -8.56 3.60 15.54
C ALA A 3 -9.99 3.03 15.35
N HIS A 4 -11.02 3.64 15.93
CA HIS A 4 -12.37 3.08 16.03
C HIS A 4 -13.46 3.80 15.21
N ASN A 5 -13.11 4.83 14.44
CA ASN A 5 -14.06 5.52 13.55
C ASN A 5 -13.71 5.27 12.07
N LEU A 6 -13.55 4.01 11.68
CA LEU A 6 -13.52 3.66 10.26
C LEU A 6 -14.96 3.68 9.73
N ILE A 7 -15.25 4.61 8.82
CA ILE A 7 -16.45 4.51 7.97
C ILE A 7 -16.39 3.12 7.30
N PRO A 8 -17.48 2.33 7.29
CA PRO A 8 -17.46 1.03 6.64
C PRO A 8 -17.08 1.18 5.17
N ALA A 9 -15.89 0.73 4.80
CA ALA A 9 -15.37 0.76 3.44
C ALA A 9 -15.44 -0.66 2.87
N PHE A 10 -16.60 -1.02 2.32
CA PHE A 10 -16.84 -2.32 1.70
C PHE A 10 -16.96 -2.18 0.18
N LEU A 11 -16.32 -3.09 -0.54
CA LEU A 11 -16.52 -3.29 -1.97
C LEU A 11 -17.31 -4.58 -2.18
N THR A 12 -18.52 -4.48 -2.73
CA THR A 12 -19.33 -5.66 -3.07
C THR A 12 -19.14 -6.02 -4.53
N LEU A 13 -18.65 -7.23 -4.79
CA LEU A 13 -18.50 -7.79 -6.13
C LEU A 13 -19.63 -8.77 -6.41
N LYS A 14 -20.43 -8.50 -7.44
CA LYS A 14 -21.50 -9.40 -7.89
C LYS A 14 -20.93 -10.41 -8.88
N THR A 15 -21.16 -11.70 -8.62
CA THR A 15 -20.82 -12.78 -9.54
C THR A 15 -22.04 -13.16 -10.37
N GLN A 16 -21.83 -13.67 -11.58
CA GLN A 16 -22.93 -14.13 -12.44
C GLN A 16 -23.56 -15.44 -11.92
N ALA A 17 -22.79 -16.22 -11.17
CA ALA A 17 -23.22 -17.46 -10.54
C ALA A 17 -22.61 -17.57 -9.12
N PRO A 18 -23.20 -18.38 -8.22
CA PRO A 18 -22.63 -18.63 -6.90
C PRO A 18 -21.21 -19.22 -7.00
N LEU A 19 -20.31 -18.76 -6.12
CA LEU A 19 -18.99 -19.36 -5.99
C LEU A 19 -19.10 -20.70 -5.27
N THR A 20 -18.47 -21.73 -5.81
CA THR A 20 -18.50 -23.08 -5.22
C THR A 20 -17.59 -23.14 -3.99
N ALA A 21 -18.15 -23.64 -2.88
CA ALA A 21 -17.40 -23.84 -1.64
C ALA A 21 -16.25 -24.86 -1.83
N GLY A 22 -15.15 -24.66 -1.12
CA GLY A 22 -13.96 -25.53 -1.21
C GLY A 22 -13.13 -25.38 -2.49
N SER A 23 -13.48 -24.44 -3.37
CA SER A 23 -12.72 -24.14 -4.59
C SER A 23 -11.85 -22.89 -4.42
N ASN A 24 -10.77 -22.82 -5.20
CA ASN A 24 -9.90 -21.64 -5.23
C ASN A 24 -10.38 -20.65 -6.31
N TRP A 25 -10.43 -19.39 -5.94
CA TRP A 25 -10.81 -18.28 -6.82
C TRP A 25 -9.74 -17.21 -6.80
N THR A 26 -9.53 -16.56 -7.94
CA THR A 26 -8.59 -15.43 -8.07
C THR A 26 -9.36 -14.18 -8.43
N LEU A 27 -9.13 -13.12 -7.67
CA LEU A 27 -9.70 -11.80 -7.88
C LEU A 27 -8.60 -10.83 -8.31
N TRP A 28 -8.81 -10.18 -9.46
CA TRP A 28 -7.94 -9.13 -9.95
C TRP A 28 -8.64 -7.78 -9.84
N ILE A 29 -7.99 -6.83 -9.20
CA ILE A 29 -8.49 -5.46 -9.07
C ILE A 29 -7.40 -4.51 -9.57
N LYS A 30 -7.71 -3.76 -10.63
CA LYS A 30 -6.91 -2.60 -11.04
C LYS A 30 -7.53 -1.35 -10.43
N TYR A 31 -6.75 -0.59 -9.69
CA TYR A 31 -7.21 0.60 -9.00
C TYR A 31 -6.13 1.69 -8.99
N THR A 32 -6.56 2.92 -8.78
CA THR A 32 -5.69 4.06 -8.49
C THR A 32 -6.20 4.72 -7.22
N GLY A 33 -5.29 5.12 -6.36
CA GLY A 33 -5.59 5.87 -5.14
C GLY A 33 -4.78 7.15 -5.10
N PHE A 34 -5.04 7.95 -4.08
CA PHE A 34 -4.24 9.13 -3.80
C PHE A 34 -3.58 8.95 -2.44
N VAL A 35 -2.35 9.44 -2.35
CA VAL A 35 -1.66 9.52 -1.07
C VAL A 35 -2.14 10.79 -0.38
N TRP A 36 -2.86 10.62 0.73
CA TRP A 36 -3.37 11.73 1.52
C TRP A 36 -2.23 12.57 2.13
N GLY A 37 -2.37 13.89 2.07
CA GLY A 37 -1.59 14.83 2.86
C GLY A 37 -0.56 15.62 2.05
N VAL A 38 -0.25 16.81 2.56
CA VAL A 38 0.89 17.60 2.09
C VAL A 38 2.15 17.01 2.74
N PRO A 39 3.22 16.78 1.97
CA PRO A 39 4.46 16.27 2.51
C PRO A 39 4.98 17.10 3.70
N SER A 40 5.34 16.43 4.78
CA SER A 40 5.79 17.08 6.02
C SER A 40 7.21 16.70 6.41
N LYS A 41 7.95 17.63 7.04
CA LYS A 41 9.27 17.32 7.62
C LYS A 41 9.09 16.39 8.83
N GLY A 42 9.76 15.23 8.85
CA GLY A 42 9.70 14.28 9.98
C GLY A 42 9.03 12.94 9.64
N VAL A 43 8.27 12.34 10.56
CA VAL A 43 7.62 11.01 10.39
C VAL A 43 6.14 11.03 10.72
N TYR A 44 5.47 12.16 10.49
CA TYR A 44 4.12 12.41 10.99
C TYR A 44 3.01 11.97 10.03
N THR A 45 3.33 11.79 8.75
CA THR A 45 2.37 11.35 7.72
C THR A 45 2.94 10.17 6.92
N ASN A 46 2.20 9.66 5.94
CA ASN A 46 2.76 8.66 5.01
C ASN A 46 3.77 9.27 4.03
N THR A 47 3.71 10.58 3.80
CA THR A 47 4.58 11.29 2.86
C THR A 47 5.43 12.29 3.62
N ASN A 48 6.69 11.95 3.86
CA ASN A 48 7.58 12.81 4.60
C ASN A 48 8.82 13.18 3.82
N TYR A 49 9.53 14.19 4.30
CA TYR A 49 10.86 14.50 3.81
C TYR A 49 11.83 14.86 4.93
N PHE A 50 13.11 14.65 4.65
CA PHE A 50 14.22 15.12 5.47
C PHE A 50 15.13 16.00 4.64
N GLU A 51 15.84 16.91 5.30
CA GLU A 51 16.76 17.83 4.65
C GLU A 51 18.19 17.55 5.11
N PHE A 52 19.07 17.33 4.14
CA PHE A 52 20.50 17.16 4.39
C PHE A 52 21.26 17.93 3.30
N ASN A 53 22.22 18.77 3.70
CA ASN A 53 22.98 19.61 2.77
C ASN A 53 22.10 20.39 1.77
N ASN A 54 21.01 21.00 2.25
CA ASN A 54 20.02 21.73 1.44
C ASN A 54 19.30 20.90 0.35
N LYS A 55 19.34 19.57 0.44
CA LYS A 55 18.58 18.66 -0.43
C LYS A 55 17.46 17.98 0.34
N LYS A 56 16.28 17.90 -0.27
CA LYS A 56 15.13 17.16 0.26
C LYS A 56 15.20 15.70 -0.17
N ALA A 57 15.23 14.80 0.80
CA ALA A 57 15.05 13.37 0.60
C ALA A 57 13.60 13.01 0.93
N TRP A 58 12.88 12.51 -0.07
CA TRP A 58 11.47 12.14 0.03
C TRP A 58 11.33 10.70 0.49
N ILE A 59 10.37 10.44 1.39
CA ILE A 59 10.09 9.12 1.92
C ILE A 59 8.58 8.91 1.91
N PHE A 60 8.16 7.82 1.27
CA PHE A 60 6.83 7.26 1.44
C PHE A 60 6.91 6.08 2.41
N SER A 61 6.11 6.11 3.47
CA SER A 61 6.10 5.08 4.52
C SER A 61 4.68 4.66 4.87
N THR A 62 4.50 3.40 5.24
CA THR A 62 3.20 2.83 5.64
C THR A 62 3.17 2.54 7.14
N TYR A 63 2.07 2.91 7.80
CA TYR A 63 1.79 2.54 9.19
C TYR A 63 0.32 2.19 9.33
N PHE A 64 0.00 0.89 9.32
CA PHE A 64 -1.38 0.41 9.17
C PHE A 64 -2.11 0.10 10.47
N GLU A 65 -1.41 -0.09 11.60
CA GLU A 65 -2.06 -0.52 12.85
C GLU A 65 -2.76 0.62 13.59
N SER A 66 -2.07 1.75 13.79
CA SER A 66 -2.68 2.96 14.38
C SER A 66 -2.74 4.16 13.43
N GLY A 67 -2.34 3.97 12.17
CA GLY A 67 -2.46 4.95 11.10
C GLY A 67 -3.64 4.65 10.17
N PRO A 68 -3.57 5.10 8.90
CA PRO A 68 -4.56 4.69 7.89
C PRO A 68 -4.48 3.17 7.71
N SER A 69 -5.57 2.42 7.90
CA SER A 69 -5.50 0.95 7.83
C SER A 69 -5.11 0.46 6.43
N ALA A 70 -4.72 -0.81 6.28
CA ALA A 70 -4.17 -1.32 5.02
C ALA A 70 -5.13 -1.14 3.83
N ARG A 71 -6.45 -1.15 4.08
CA ARG A 71 -7.49 -0.91 3.08
C ARG A 71 -7.45 0.48 2.44
N SER A 72 -6.68 1.41 3.00
CA SER A 72 -6.42 2.73 2.39
C SER A 72 -5.40 2.68 1.25
N LEU A 73 -4.54 1.66 1.21
CA LEU A 73 -3.51 1.47 0.17
C LEU A 73 -3.88 0.36 -0.82
N VAL A 74 -4.48 -0.73 -0.33
CA VAL A 74 -4.80 -1.91 -1.15
C VAL A 74 -6.17 -2.47 -0.79
N PRO A 75 -7.06 -2.76 -1.77
CA PRO A 75 -8.28 -3.50 -1.51
C PRO A 75 -7.95 -4.90 -0.97
N CYS A 76 -8.24 -5.13 0.31
CA CYS A 76 -7.89 -6.38 0.98
C CYS A 76 -8.91 -6.75 2.07
N PHE A 77 -8.84 -7.99 2.54
CA PHE A 77 -9.55 -8.45 3.73
C PHE A 77 -8.82 -7.95 4.99
N ASP A 78 -9.06 -6.69 5.33
CA ASP A 78 -8.32 -5.94 6.35
C ASP A 78 -8.84 -6.22 7.77
N GLU A 79 -8.84 -7.50 8.17
CA GLU A 79 -9.02 -7.95 9.56
C GLU A 79 -7.85 -8.87 9.96
N PRO A 80 -7.34 -8.81 11.20
CA PRO A 80 -6.15 -9.55 11.63
C PRO A 80 -6.23 -11.08 11.47
N ASP A 81 -7.45 -11.64 11.51
CA ASP A 81 -7.68 -13.08 11.40
C ASP A 81 -7.52 -13.60 9.96
N TYR A 82 -7.60 -12.74 8.94
CA TYR A 82 -7.42 -13.13 7.54
C TYR A 82 -5.95 -13.07 7.10
N LYS A 83 -5.14 -14.01 7.62
CA LYS A 83 -3.72 -14.10 7.26
C LYS A 83 -3.53 -14.52 5.81
N ALA A 84 -2.59 -13.87 5.12
CA ALA A 84 -2.22 -14.18 3.74
C ALA A 84 -0.71 -14.00 3.52
N ARG A 85 -0.19 -14.62 2.44
CA ARG A 85 1.16 -14.34 1.93
C ARG A 85 1.07 -13.15 0.97
N TRP A 86 1.98 -12.20 1.14
CA TRP A 86 2.06 -11.00 0.30
C TRP A 86 3.30 -11.08 -0.58
N GLN A 87 3.10 -11.04 -1.89
CA GLN A 87 4.14 -10.82 -2.88
C GLN A 87 3.89 -9.44 -3.49
N MET A 88 4.88 -8.56 -3.40
CA MET A 88 4.75 -7.15 -3.79
C MET A 88 5.78 -6.80 -4.85
N THR A 89 5.40 -5.90 -5.74
CA THR A 89 6.28 -5.25 -6.70
C THR A 89 6.00 -3.76 -6.60
N LEU A 90 7.05 -2.97 -6.46
CA LEU A 90 6.96 -1.52 -6.37
C LEU A 90 7.69 -0.90 -7.56
N GLU A 91 7.05 0.09 -8.18
CA GLU A 91 7.66 0.95 -9.17
C GLU A 91 8.02 2.26 -8.48
N HIS A 92 9.26 2.71 -8.64
CA HIS A 92 9.78 3.93 -8.04
C HIS A 92 10.94 4.48 -8.88
N PRO A 93 11.27 5.78 -8.74
CA PRO A 93 12.42 6.37 -9.39
C PRO A 93 13.73 5.61 -9.10
N ALA A 94 14.61 5.53 -10.09
CA ALA A 94 15.83 4.73 -10.02
C ALA A 94 16.84 5.18 -8.94
N ASP A 95 16.72 6.41 -8.44
CA ASP A 95 17.54 6.96 -7.35
C ASP A 95 16.92 6.76 -5.95
N MET A 96 15.79 6.05 -5.86
CA MET A 96 15.15 5.65 -4.61
C MET A 96 15.40 4.18 -4.28
N ILE A 97 15.11 3.81 -3.03
CA ILE A 97 15.20 2.43 -2.54
C ILE A 97 13.82 2.05 -1.99
N ALA A 98 13.27 0.93 -2.46
CA ALA A 98 12.09 0.31 -1.86
C ALA A 98 12.49 -0.59 -0.68
N LEU A 99 11.75 -0.49 0.42
CA LEU A 99 11.92 -1.34 1.61
C LEU A 99 10.60 -2.04 1.92
N GLY A 100 10.70 -3.27 2.44
CA GLY A 100 9.53 -4.06 2.82
C GLY A 100 9.89 -5.15 3.83
N ASN A 101 8.90 -5.97 4.16
CA ASN A 101 9.05 -7.03 5.16
C ASN A 101 9.98 -8.17 4.74
N MET A 102 10.16 -8.36 3.42
CA MET A 102 10.94 -9.44 2.84
C MET A 102 12.17 -8.89 2.10
N PRO A 103 13.25 -9.67 1.96
CA PRO A 103 14.40 -9.29 1.14
C PRO A 103 13.99 -9.00 -0.30
N ASP A 104 14.63 -7.99 -0.90
CA ASP A 104 14.47 -7.68 -2.31
C ASP A 104 14.86 -8.90 -3.18
N GLN A 105 14.04 -9.19 -4.19
CA GLN A 105 14.24 -10.28 -5.15
C GLN A 105 14.78 -9.79 -6.50
N GLY A 106 15.09 -8.49 -6.61
CA GLY A 106 15.64 -7.86 -7.80
C GLY A 106 14.68 -6.84 -8.42
N PHE A 107 15.21 -6.04 -9.34
CA PHE A 107 14.47 -4.99 -10.04
C PHE A 107 14.74 -5.04 -11.53
N THR A 108 13.81 -4.45 -12.30
CA THR A 108 13.97 -4.19 -13.72
C THR A 108 13.86 -2.68 -13.94
N ILE A 109 14.81 -2.09 -14.66
CA ILE A 109 14.72 -0.68 -15.05
C ILE A 109 13.77 -0.60 -16.23
N GLN A 110 12.66 0.16 -16.08
CA GLN A 110 11.73 0.39 -17.17
C GLN A 110 12.33 1.40 -18.16
N ALA A 111 12.07 1.19 -19.46
CA ALA A 111 12.69 1.97 -20.54
C ALA A 111 12.23 3.43 -20.59
N ASP A 112 11.13 3.76 -19.93
CA ASP A 112 10.49 5.07 -19.89
C ASP A 112 11.00 5.99 -18.77
N GLY A 113 11.82 5.47 -17.85
CA GLY A 113 12.63 6.29 -16.92
C GLY A 113 11.84 7.19 -15.98
N ASN A 114 10.57 6.89 -15.71
CA ASN A 114 9.74 7.61 -14.74
C ASN A 114 9.63 6.89 -13.40
#